data_AF-A0A087UQ86-F1
#
_entry.id   AF-A0A087UQ86-F1
#
_cell.length_a   1.000
_cell.length_b   1.000
_cell.length_c   1.000
_cell.angle_alpha   90.00
_cell.angle_beta   90.00
_cell.angle_gamma   90.00
#
_symmetry.space_group_name_H-M   'P 1'
#
loop_
_entity.id
_entity.type
_entity.pdbx_description
1 polymer ?
#
loop_
_entity_poly.entity_id
_entity_poly.type
_entity_poly.pdbx_seq_one_letter_code
_entity_poly.pdbx_strand_id
1 'polypeptide(L)'
;MFPVAAATSKVLHSGMTLTELYVEFTRVQEELQQQKNENAKLTQELKHIIAEIEEKTPVINQRMLEYEKSKETITCLRSQLAGALADYEKMLEERNDAKRISNSLERENSRLKSQVLDLNRQVQVLLKEIEEARGRSILDHRDNDKSQEEEEEEVTSTDDITADKVISRHLVTFRDIVEIQRKNQQLLMVIRDLSKQHEELEKKLSSDISMKFEKDIAVLSTQLED
;
A
#
# COMPACT_ATOMS: atom_id res chain seq x y z
N MET A 1 15.99 6.39 -87.45
CA MET A 1 15.12 6.10 -88.62
C MET A 1 13.76 6.71 -88.36
N PHE A 2 13.22 7.49 -89.29
CA PHE A 2 11.94 8.16 -89.11
C PHE A 2 10.79 7.17 -89.35
N PRO A 3 9.91 6.89 -88.36
CA PRO A 3 8.83 5.91 -88.47
C PRO A 3 7.82 6.25 -89.58
N VAL A 4 7.65 7.55 -89.85
CA VAL A 4 6.82 8.08 -90.94
C VAL A 4 7.33 7.62 -92.31
N ALA A 5 8.65 7.62 -92.54
CA ALA A 5 9.25 7.20 -93.81
C ALA A 5 9.13 5.68 -94.06
N ALA A 6 9.15 4.87 -92.99
CA ALA A 6 8.94 3.42 -93.09
C ALA A 6 7.46 3.06 -93.35
N ALA A 7 6.52 3.84 -92.80
CA ALA A 7 5.10 3.69 -93.04
C ALA A 7 4.72 4.08 -94.48
N THR A 8 5.27 5.19 -95.01
CA THR A 8 5.01 5.64 -96.38
C THR A 8 5.51 4.65 -97.44
N SER A 9 6.65 4.00 -97.21
CA SER A 9 7.18 2.99 -98.15
C SER A 9 6.29 1.73 -98.21
N LYS A 10 5.75 1.26 -97.08
CA LYS A 10 4.84 0.11 -97.05
C LYS A 10 3.51 0.37 -97.76
N VAL A 11 2.97 1.59 -97.63
CA VAL A 11 1.72 1.99 -98.29
C VAL A 11 1.88 2.04 -99.82
N LEU A 12 2.97 2.63 -100.31
CA LEU A 12 3.27 2.73 -101.74
C LEU A 12 3.47 1.37 -102.44
N HIS A 13 3.98 0.35 -101.73
CA HIS A 13 4.20 -0.99 -102.28
C HIS A 13 3.00 -1.94 -102.13
N SER A 14 1.92 -1.51 -101.46
CA SER A 14 0.77 -2.37 -101.12
C SER A 14 -0.32 -2.46 -102.20
N GLY A 15 -0.30 -1.58 -103.21
CA GLY A 15 -1.31 -1.57 -104.29
C GLY A 15 -2.72 -1.11 -103.87
N MET A 16 -2.89 -0.58 -102.64
CA MET A 16 -4.17 -0.08 -102.15
C MET A 16 -4.70 1.12 -102.94
N THR A 17 -6.01 1.16 -103.13
CA THR A 17 -6.71 2.33 -103.66
C THR A 17 -6.77 3.44 -102.62
N LEU A 18 -6.86 4.70 -103.07
CA LEU A 18 -6.91 5.88 -102.19
C LEU A 18 -8.06 5.79 -101.16
N THR A 19 -9.19 5.20 -101.56
CA THR A 19 -10.35 4.91 -100.71
C THR A 19 -10.05 3.89 -99.62
N GLU A 20 -9.30 2.82 -99.91
CA GLU A 20 -8.91 1.82 -98.90
C GLU A 20 -7.93 2.41 -97.88
N LEU A 21 -6.99 3.24 -98.31
CA LEU A 21 -6.09 3.96 -97.41
C LEU A 21 -6.84 4.90 -96.47
N TYR A 22 -7.88 5.58 -96.97
CA TYR A 22 -8.74 6.43 -96.16
C TYR A 22 -9.57 5.63 -95.14
N VAL A 23 -10.08 4.45 -95.52
CA VAL A 23 -10.79 3.54 -94.60
C VAL A 23 -9.86 3.02 -93.49
N GLU A 24 -8.64 2.59 -93.81
CA GLU A 24 -7.67 2.18 -92.79
C GLU A 24 -7.22 3.35 -91.91
N PHE A 25 -7.00 4.54 -92.49
CA PHE A 25 -6.66 5.73 -91.72
C PHE A 25 -7.77 6.10 -90.72
N THR A 26 -9.03 6.11 -91.16
CA THR A 26 -10.18 6.39 -90.28
C THR A 26 -10.32 5.31 -89.21
N ARG A 27 -10.14 4.03 -89.54
CA ARG A 27 -10.12 2.93 -88.56
C ARG A 27 -9.05 3.12 -87.48
N VAL A 28 -7.79 3.36 -87.89
CA VAL A 28 -6.68 3.56 -86.94
C VAL A 28 -6.91 4.82 -86.10
N GLN A 29 -7.53 5.87 -86.66
CA GLN A 29 -7.88 7.07 -85.91
C GLN A 29 -8.99 6.81 -84.88
N GLU A 30 -9.99 6.01 -85.21
CA GLU A 30 -11.03 5.55 -84.27
C GLU A 30 -10.43 4.68 -83.16
N GLU A 31 -9.55 3.71 -83.50
CA GLU A 31 -8.85 2.88 -82.53
C GLU A 31 -7.97 3.73 -81.59
N LEU A 32 -7.22 4.70 -82.12
CA LEU A 32 -6.42 5.62 -81.32
C LEU A 32 -7.31 6.46 -80.40
N GLN A 33 -8.48 6.90 -80.87
CA GLN A 33 -9.42 7.66 -80.05
C GLN A 33 -10.02 6.78 -78.93
N GLN A 34 -10.35 5.52 -79.21
CA GLN A 34 -10.78 4.55 -78.21
C GLN A 34 -9.69 4.33 -77.16
N GLN A 35 -8.46 4.08 -77.58
CA GLN A 35 -7.31 3.90 -76.69
C GLN A 35 -7.06 5.14 -75.82
N LYS A 36 -7.17 6.36 -76.38
CA LYS A 36 -7.07 7.61 -75.60
C LYS A 36 -8.18 7.72 -74.56
N ASN A 37 -9.42 7.37 -74.92
CA ASN A 37 -10.54 7.40 -74.00
C ASN A 37 -10.38 6.37 -72.87
N GLU A 38 -9.88 5.18 -73.19
CA GLU A 38 -9.61 4.11 -72.21
C GLU A 38 -8.46 4.51 -71.27
N ASN A 39 -7.38 5.06 -71.79
CA ASN A 39 -6.26 5.55 -71.01
C ASN A 39 -6.69 6.71 -70.08
N ALA A 40 -7.57 7.60 -70.54
CA ALA A 40 -8.17 8.65 -69.73
C ALA A 40 -9.03 8.08 -68.58
N LYS A 41 -9.85 7.06 -68.85
CA LYS A 41 -10.65 6.36 -67.82
C LYS A 41 -9.75 5.70 -66.78
N LEU A 42 -8.76 4.92 -67.21
CA LEU A 42 -7.79 4.28 -66.31
C LEU A 42 -7.05 5.31 -65.46
N THR A 43 -6.63 6.44 -66.05
CA THR A 43 -5.98 7.53 -65.31
C THR A 43 -6.90 8.12 -64.26
N GLN A 44 -8.21 8.23 -64.54
CA GLN A 44 -9.20 8.72 -63.58
C GLN A 44 -9.41 7.73 -62.44
N GLU A 45 -9.53 6.43 -62.73
CA GLU A 45 -9.65 5.38 -61.72
C GLU A 45 -8.42 5.33 -60.81
N LEU A 46 -7.21 5.45 -61.38
CA LEU A 46 -5.96 5.46 -60.61
C LEU A 46 -5.89 6.68 -59.68
N LYS A 47 -6.33 7.86 -60.14
CA LYS A 47 -6.46 9.05 -59.29
C LYS A 47 -7.45 8.86 -58.15
N HIS A 48 -8.56 8.16 -58.40
CA HIS A 48 -9.53 7.86 -57.36
C HIS A 48 -8.95 6.94 -56.28
N ILE A 49 -8.23 5.88 -56.69
CA ILE A 49 -7.54 4.97 -55.76
C ILE A 49 -6.50 5.73 -54.93
N ILE A 50 -5.71 6.61 -55.54
CA ILE A 50 -4.73 7.43 -54.81
C ILE A 50 -5.43 8.30 -53.77
N ALA A 51 -6.52 8.98 -54.14
CA ALA A 51 -7.27 9.82 -53.21
C ALA A 51 -7.82 9.01 -52.01
N GLU A 52 -8.33 7.81 -52.23
CA GLU A 52 -8.77 6.93 -51.14
C GLU A 52 -7.63 6.51 -50.22
N ILE A 53 -6.45 6.22 -50.79
CA ILE A 53 -5.26 5.87 -50.01
C ILE A 53 -4.80 7.07 -49.17
N GLU A 54 -4.74 8.26 -49.78
CA GLU A 54 -4.38 9.51 -49.10
C GLU A 54 -5.36 9.86 -47.97
N GLU A 55 -6.66 9.58 -48.14
CA GLU A 55 -7.68 9.77 -47.11
C GLU A 55 -7.52 8.77 -45.94
N LYS A 56 -7.21 7.51 -46.23
CA LYS A 56 -7.09 6.46 -45.20
C LYS A 56 -5.75 6.50 -44.44
N THR A 57 -4.70 6.99 -45.06
CA THR A 57 -3.35 7.08 -44.48
C THR A 57 -3.31 7.79 -43.11
N PRO A 58 -3.89 9.00 -42.93
CA PRO A 58 -3.88 9.67 -41.63
C PRO A 58 -4.66 8.89 -40.56
N VAL A 59 -5.77 8.24 -40.93
CA VAL A 59 -6.57 7.44 -39.99
C VAL A 59 -5.77 6.25 -39.48
N ILE A 60 -5.07 5.54 -40.38
CA ILE A 60 -4.21 4.40 -39.99
C ILE A 60 -3.08 4.88 -39.07
N ASN A 61 -2.42 5.99 -39.41
CA ASN A 61 -1.34 6.55 -38.60
C ASN A 61 -1.82 6.95 -37.19
N GLN A 62 -3.01 7.56 -37.10
CA GLN A 62 -3.62 7.88 -35.81
C GLN A 62 -3.89 6.62 -34.98
N ARG A 63 -4.45 5.58 -35.60
CA ARG A 63 -4.71 4.29 -34.92
C ARG A 63 -3.43 3.61 -34.45
N MET A 64 -2.36 3.66 -35.24
CA MET A 64 -1.06 3.11 -34.83
C MET A 64 -0.49 3.86 -33.62
N LEU A 65 -0.64 5.18 -33.58
CA LEU A 65 -0.20 6.00 -32.46
C LEU A 65 -1.04 5.75 -31.19
N GLU A 66 -2.36 5.62 -31.33
CA GLU A 66 -3.26 5.23 -30.23
C GLU A 66 -2.92 3.82 -29.70
N TYR A 67 -2.64 2.89 -30.60
CA TYR A 67 -2.26 1.52 -30.25
C TYR A 67 -0.94 1.48 -29.47
N GLU A 68 0.09 2.19 -29.93
CA GLU A 68 1.38 2.21 -29.24
C GLU A 68 1.26 2.84 -27.84
N LYS A 69 0.50 3.93 -27.71
CA LYS A 69 0.17 4.52 -26.39
C LYS A 69 -0.54 3.51 -25.49
N SER A 70 -1.56 2.81 -26.00
CA SER A 70 -2.27 1.80 -25.21
C SER A 70 -1.33 0.68 -24.77
N LYS A 71 -0.43 0.23 -25.65
CA LYS A 71 0.56 -0.79 -25.34
C LYS A 71 1.53 -0.33 -24.26
N GLU A 72 2.02 0.91 -24.31
CA GLU A 72 2.85 1.52 -23.25
C GLU A 72 2.11 1.61 -21.91
N THR A 73 0.82 1.98 -21.92
CA THR A 73 0.04 2.01 -20.67
C THR A 73 -0.12 0.61 -20.08
N ILE A 74 -0.35 -0.41 -20.92
CA ILE A 74 -0.47 -1.81 -20.47
C ILE A 74 0.85 -2.31 -19.88
N THR A 75 1.99 -2.00 -20.50
CA THR A 75 3.29 -2.40 -19.95
C THR A 75 3.57 -1.72 -18.62
N CYS A 76 3.25 -0.43 -18.49
CA CYS A 76 3.37 0.31 -17.24
C CYS A 76 2.49 -0.31 -16.13
N LEU A 77 1.20 -0.56 -16.41
CA LEU A 77 0.28 -1.17 -15.46
C LEU A 77 0.72 -2.58 -15.05
N ARG A 78 1.25 -3.38 -15.98
CA ARG A 78 1.82 -4.70 -15.66
C ARG A 78 3.00 -4.60 -14.71
N SER A 79 3.89 -3.63 -14.92
CA SER A 79 5.02 -3.39 -14.01
C SER A 79 4.55 -2.96 -12.63
N GLN A 80 3.56 -2.06 -12.55
CA GLN A 80 2.99 -1.63 -11.27
C GLN A 80 2.32 -2.80 -10.54
N LEU A 81 1.58 -3.66 -11.26
CA LEU A 81 0.95 -4.84 -10.68
C LEU A 81 1.98 -5.84 -10.16
N ALA A 82 3.07 -6.07 -10.91
CA ALA A 82 4.16 -6.93 -10.45
C ALA A 82 4.82 -6.39 -9.17
N GLY A 83 5.05 -5.07 -9.09
CA GLY A 83 5.55 -4.42 -7.88
C GLY A 83 4.59 -4.58 -6.69
N ALA A 84 3.30 -4.30 -6.90
CA ALA A 84 2.29 -4.44 -5.85
C ALA A 84 2.14 -5.88 -5.33
N LEU A 85 2.30 -6.89 -6.19
CA LEU A 85 2.30 -8.30 -5.78
C LEU A 85 3.53 -8.64 -4.92
N ALA A 86 4.72 -8.18 -5.32
CA ALA A 86 5.94 -8.39 -4.54
C ALA A 86 5.85 -7.72 -3.15
N ASP A 87 5.33 -6.50 -3.10
CA ASP A 87 5.10 -5.79 -1.83
C ASP A 87 4.07 -6.53 -0.96
N TYR A 88 3.00 -7.03 -1.56
CA TYR A 88 2.00 -7.82 -0.84
C TYR A 88 2.60 -9.10 -0.24
N GLU A 89 3.43 -9.83 -0.99
CA GLU A 89 4.12 -11.03 -0.50
C GLU A 89 5.03 -10.71 0.68
N LYS A 90 5.82 -9.63 0.57
CA LYS A 90 6.69 -9.17 1.66
C LYS A 90 5.90 -8.80 2.91
N MET A 91 4.82 -8.04 2.77
CA MET A 91 3.95 -7.68 3.90
C MET A 91 3.29 -8.91 4.53
N LEU A 92 2.95 -9.92 3.73
CA LEU A 92 2.39 -11.18 4.23
C LEU A 92 3.41 -11.97 5.06
N GLU A 93 4.67 -12.01 4.61
CA GLU A 93 5.77 -12.65 5.35
C GLU A 93 6.02 -11.93 6.69
N GLU A 94 6.19 -10.61 6.66
CA GLU A 94 6.36 -9.77 7.86
C GLU A 94 5.20 -9.96 8.85
N ARG A 95 3.95 -9.99 8.37
CA ARG A 95 2.77 -10.25 9.21
C ARG A 95 2.82 -11.64 9.84
N ASN A 96 3.25 -12.66 9.10
CA ASN A 96 3.31 -14.02 9.61
C ASN A 96 4.40 -14.17 10.68
N ASP A 97 5.56 -13.53 10.49
CA ASP A 97 6.63 -13.54 11.47
C ASP A 97 6.29 -12.75 12.72
N ALA A 98 5.69 -11.56 12.57
CA ALA A 98 5.16 -10.81 13.70
C ALA A 98 4.13 -11.63 14.50
N LYS A 99 3.24 -12.35 13.81
CA LYS A 99 2.26 -13.25 14.46
C LYS A 99 2.93 -14.41 15.19
N ARG A 100 3.99 -15.00 14.63
CA ARG A 100 4.78 -16.06 15.30
C ARG A 100 5.42 -15.55 16.58
N ILE A 101 6.05 -14.38 16.51
CA ILE A 101 6.71 -13.73 17.66
C ILE A 101 5.68 -13.38 18.74
N SER A 102 4.53 -12.80 18.36
CA SER A 102 3.45 -12.48 19.30
C SER A 102 2.98 -13.73 20.04
N ASN A 103 2.73 -14.82 19.32
CA ASN A 103 2.30 -16.08 19.92
C ASN A 103 3.36 -16.69 20.86
N SER A 104 4.66 -16.54 20.56
CA SER A 104 5.71 -17.02 21.47
C SER A 104 5.79 -16.16 22.72
N LEU A 105 5.70 -14.84 22.59
CA LEU A 105 5.72 -13.91 23.71
C LEU A 105 4.49 -14.09 24.62
N GLU A 106 3.31 -14.33 24.06
CA GLU A 106 2.10 -14.63 24.85
C GLU A 106 2.26 -15.90 25.69
N ARG A 107 2.80 -16.98 25.11
CA ARG A 107 3.09 -18.21 25.84
C ARG A 107 4.11 -17.99 26.95
N GLU A 108 5.19 -17.27 26.66
CA GLU A 108 6.20 -16.96 27.67
C GLU A 108 5.63 -16.09 28.79
N ASN A 109 4.82 -15.09 28.46
CA ASN A 109 4.17 -14.22 29.43
C ASN A 109 3.22 -15.03 30.34
N SER A 110 2.44 -15.96 29.77
CA SER A 110 1.59 -16.87 30.56
C SER A 110 2.41 -17.73 31.53
N ARG A 111 3.54 -18.27 31.08
CA ARG A 111 4.46 -19.06 31.91
C ARG A 111 5.06 -18.21 33.05
N LEU A 112 5.51 -17.00 32.74
CA LEU A 112 6.06 -16.08 33.73
C LEU A 112 5.01 -15.67 34.78
N LYS A 113 3.78 -15.40 34.36
CA LYS A 113 2.66 -15.13 35.29
C LYS A 113 2.44 -16.29 36.26
N SER A 114 2.39 -17.52 35.77
CA SER A 114 2.26 -18.70 36.63
C SER A 114 3.44 -18.85 37.60
N GLN A 115 4.68 -18.68 37.12
CA GLN A 115 5.86 -18.73 38.00
C GLN A 115 5.83 -17.65 39.08
N VAL A 116 5.39 -16.43 38.76
CA VAL A 116 5.22 -15.36 39.74
C VAL A 116 4.18 -15.74 40.80
N LEU A 117 3.04 -16.31 40.40
CA LEU A 117 2.02 -16.78 41.34
C LEU A 117 2.55 -17.88 42.27
N ASP A 118 3.30 -18.84 41.73
CA ASP A 118 3.89 -19.94 42.51
C ASP A 118 4.95 -19.42 43.49
N LEU A 119 5.85 -18.54 43.04
CA LEU A 119 6.85 -17.88 43.88
C LEU A 119 6.19 -17.07 44.99
N ASN A 120 5.10 -16.35 44.68
CA ASN A 120 4.36 -15.60 45.68
C ASN A 120 3.82 -16.50 46.78
N ARG A 121 3.21 -17.64 46.39
CA ARG A 121 2.70 -18.63 47.34
C ARG A 121 3.84 -19.23 48.18
N GLN A 122 5.00 -19.51 47.58
CA GLN A 122 6.17 -19.99 48.32
C GLN A 122 6.63 -18.98 49.37
N VAL A 123 6.73 -17.70 49.00
CA VAL A 123 7.10 -16.61 49.93
C VAL A 123 6.09 -16.51 51.08
N GLN A 124 4.78 -16.64 50.81
CA GLN A 124 3.76 -16.64 51.87
C GLN A 124 3.96 -17.79 52.86
N VAL A 125 4.19 -19.00 52.35
CA VAL A 125 4.41 -20.19 53.18
C VAL A 125 5.66 -20.01 54.04
N LEU A 126 6.78 -19.56 53.45
CA LEU A 126 8.03 -19.33 54.18
C LEU A 126 7.87 -18.24 55.27
N LEU A 127 7.16 -17.15 54.99
CA LEU A 127 6.89 -16.11 55.99
C LEU A 127 6.02 -16.65 57.13
N LYS A 128 5.01 -17.45 56.82
CA LYS A 128 4.17 -18.12 57.83
C LYS A 128 5.02 -19.04 58.72
N GLU A 129 5.85 -19.89 58.12
CA GLU A 129 6.75 -20.80 58.85
C GLU A 129 7.74 -20.04 59.74
N ILE A 130 8.29 -18.90 59.29
CA ILE A 130 9.20 -18.07 60.09
C ILE A 130 8.49 -17.46 61.31
N GLU A 131 7.26 -16.96 61.14
CA GLU A 131 6.50 -16.39 62.26
C GLU A 131 6.04 -17.44 63.26
N GLU A 132 5.63 -18.62 62.79
CA GLU A 132 5.34 -19.78 63.64
C GLU A 132 6.58 -20.24 64.43
N ALA A 133 7.75 -20.30 63.79
CA ALA A 133 9.02 -20.62 64.45
C ALA A 133 9.45 -19.57 65.49
N ARG A 134 8.98 -18.33 65.36
CA ARG A 134 9.17 -17.24 66.34
C ARG A 134 8.18 -17.30 67.51
N GLY A 135 7.29 -18.30 67.54
CA GLY A 135 6.30 -18.49 68.60
C GLY A 135 5.05 -17.60 68.44
N ARG A 136 4.87 -16.93 67.29
CA ARG A 136 3.63 -16.25 66.93
C ARG A 136 2.79 -17.21 66.08
N SER A 137 1.79 -17.85 66.69
CA SER A 137 0.85 -18.69 65.95
C SER A 137 -0.03 -17.81 65.07
N ILE A 138 0.12 -17.94 63.75
CA ILE A 138 -0.75 -17.30 62.77
C ILE A 138 -1.94 -18.23 62.55
N LEU A 139 -3.13 -17.79 62.95
CA LEU A 139 -4.38 -18.51 62.68
C LEU A 139 -4.57 -18.59 61.16
N ASP A 140 -4.78 -19.80 60.62
CA ASP A 140 -4.99 -20.01 59.18
C ASP A 140 -6.38 -19.46 58.80
N HIS A 141 -6.44 -18.26 58.20
CA HIS A 141 -7.70 -17.64 57.77
C HIS A 141 -8.23 -18.19 56.43
N ARG A 142 -7.78 -19.38 55.99
CA ARG A 142 -8.31 -20.05 54.78
C ARG A 142 -9.81 -20.33 54.83
N ASP A 143 -10.40 -20.38 56.03
CA ASP A 143 -11.85 -20.59 56.21
C ASP A 143 -12.66 -19.28 56.22
N ASN A 144 -12.03 -18.11 56.12
CA ASN A 144 -12.68 -16.79 56.15
C ASN A 144 -12.87 -16.15 54.76
N ASP A 145 -12.64 -16.91 53.69
CA ASP A 145 -12.89 -16.47 52.30
C ASP A 145 -14.40 -16.25 52.01
N LYS A 146 -15.29 -16.68 52.92
CA LYS A 146 -16.74 -16.42 52.85
C LYS A 146 -17.18 -15.10 53.47
N SER A 147 -16.31 -14.42 54.21
CA SER A 147 -16.58 -13.10 54.81
C SER A 147 -16.01 -11.94 53.98
N GLN A 148 -15.42 -12.23 52.80
CA GLN A 148 -14.96 -11.20 51.86
C GLN A 148 -16.11 -10.56 51.06
N GLU A 149 -17.24 -11.25 50.88
CA GLU A 149 -18.38 -10.72 50.10
C GLU A 149 -19.29 -9.79 50.93
N GLU A 150 -19.25 -9.84 52.27
CA GLU A 150 -20.17 -9.06 53.11
C GLU A 150 -19.62 -7.67 53.52
N GLU A 151 -18.30 -7.43 53.46
CA GLU A 151 -17.72 -6.09 53.70
C GLU A 151 -17.58 -5.25 52.42
N GLU A 152 -17.73 -5.85 51.22
CA GLU A 152 -17.69 -5.12 49.94
C GLU A 152 -19.01 -4.40 49.59
N GLU A 153 -20.14 -4.75 50.22
CA GLU A 153 -21.45 -4.13 49.93
C GLU A 153 -21.72 -2.81 50.69
N GLU A 154 -20.92 -2.43 51.68
CA GLU A 154 -21.20 -1.26 52.52
C GLU A 154 -20.54 0.06 52.05
N VAL A 155 -20.42 0.31 50.74
CA VAL A 155 -19.95 1.60 50.20
C VAL A 155 -20.69 2.08 48.96
N THR A 156 -22.02 2.18 49.04
CA THR A 156 -22.84 2.97 48.07
C THR A 156 -23.41 4.25 48.69
N SER A 157 -22.83 4.77 49.78
CA SER A 157 -23.38 6.00 50.40
C SER A 157 -22.32 6.88 51.02
N THR A 158 -22.19 8.07 50.42
CA THR A 158 -21.78 9.38 50.93
C THR A 158 -20.58 10.01 50.21
N ASP A 159 -20.89 11.18 49.66
CA ASP A 159 -20.01 12.14 48.99
C ASP A 159 -18.80 12.50 49.86
N ASP A 160 -17.63 11.95 49.54
CA ASP A 160 -16.27 12.52 49.70
C ASP A 160 -15.19 11.40 49.65
N ILE A 161 -15.21 10.63 48.56
CA ILE A 161 -14.16 9.65 48.26
C ILE A 161 -12.99 10.39 47.58
N THR A 162 -12.17 11.09 48.38
CA THR A 162 -10.89 11.65 47.89
C THR A 162 -9.93 10.49 47.59
N ALA A 163 -9.20 10.55 46.47
CA ALA A 163 -8.22 9.53 46.08
C ALA A 163 -7.27 9.14 47.23
N ASP A 164 -6.87 10.13 48.04
CA ASP A 164 -6.00 9.96 49.20
C ASP A 164 -6.61 9.11 50.34
N LYS A 165 -7.94 9.20 50.54
CA LYS A 165 -8.68 8.36 51.50
C LYS A 165 -8.86 6.93 50.99
N VAL A 166 -9.04 6.75 49.68
CA VAL A 166 -9.09 5.41 49.05
C VAL A 166 -7.72 4.74 49.16
N ILE A 167 -6.65 5.47 48.87
CA ILE A 167 -5.27 4.99 48.98
C ILE A 167 -4.98 4.57 50.43
N SER A 168 -5.27 5.43 51.41
CA SER A 168 -5.01 5.13 52.82
C SER A 168 -5.84 3.95 53.35
N ARG A 169 -7.09 3.78 52.92
CA ARG A 169 -7.96 2.69 53.40
C ARG A 169 -7.80 1.38 52.65
N HIS A 170 -7.48 1.38 51.36
CA HIS A 170 -7.43 0.16 50.55
C HIS A 170 -6.00 -0.31 50.26
N LEU A 171 -5.01 0.60 50.19
CA LEU A 171 -3.64 0.25 49.80
C LEU A 171 -2.66 0.18 50.99
N VAL A 172 -2.99 0.73 52.16
CA VAL A 172 -2.06 0.83 53.31
C VAL A 172 -2.43 -0.09 54.48
N THR A 173 -3.72 -0.37 54.71
CA THR A 173 -4.17 -1.30 55.77
C THR A 173 -4.09 -2.75 55.28
N PHE A 174 -3.79 -3.71 56.15
CA PHE A 174 -3.78 -5.15 55.84
C PHE A 174 -3.98 -5.97 57.10
N ARG A 175 -4.67 -7.11 57.00
CA ARG A 175 -5.02 -8.01 58.10
C ARG A 175 -4.07 -9.20 58.20
N ASP A 176 -3.45 -9.63 57.09
CA ASP A 176 -2.52 -10.77 57.05
C ASP A 176 -1.40 -10.60 56.01
N ILE A 177 -0.36 -11.44 56.09
CA ILE A 177 0.83 -11.46 55.23
C ILE A 177 0.45 -11.63 53.74
N VAL A 178 -0.63 -12.37 53.46
CA VAL A 178 -1.15 -12.56 52.10
C VAL A 178 -1.69 -11.25 51.53
N GLU A 179 -2.41 -10.48 52.35
CA GLU A 179 -3.04 -9.23 51.93
C GLU A 179 -1.99 -8.12 51.70
N ILE A 180 -0.99 -8.00 52.59
CA ILE A 180 0.08 -7.01 52.39
C ILE A 180 0.91 -7.33 51.15
N GLN A 181 1.18 -8.60 50.85
CA GLN A 181 1.94 -8.97 49.66
C GLN A 181 1.17 -8.65 48.37
N ARG A 182 -0.14 -8.94 48.33
CA ARG A 182 -1.00 -8.61 47.18
C ARG A 182 -1.06 -7.09 46.96
N LYS A 183 -1.28 -6.31 48.04
CA LYS A 183 -1.30 -4.84 47.97
C LYS A 183 0.04 -4.26 47.55
N ASN A 184 1.16 -4.81 48.04
CA ASN A 184 2.50 -4.39 47.64
C ASN A 184 2.77 -4.64 46.15
N GLN A 185 2.31 -5.78 45.60
CA GLN A 185 2.43 -6.07 44.17
C GLN A 185 1.62 -5.10 43.31
N GLN A 186 0.38 -4.82 43.71
CA GLN A 186 -0.48 -3.85 43.02
C GLN A 186 0.14 -2.45 43.06
N LEU A 187 0.66 -2.03 44.22
CA LEU A 187 1.38 -0.76 44.36
C LEU A 187 2.62 -0.70 43.47
N LEU A 188 3.46 -1.74 43.46
CA LEU A 188 4.65 -1.79 42.62
C LEU A 188 4.31 -1.77 41.13
N MET A 189 3.21 -2.40 40.72
CA MET A 189 2.71 -2.30 39.34
C MET A 189 2.31 -0.86 39.00
N VAL A 190 1.46 -0.25 39.82
CA VAL A 190 1.01 1.14 39.60
C VAL A 190 2.18 2.10 39.59
N ILE A 191 3.16 1.94 40.50
CA ILE A 191 4.38 2.77 40.52
C ILE A 191 5.18 2.56 39.24
N ARG A 192 5.40 1.32 38.78
CA ARG A 192 6.12 1.06 37.53
C ARG A 192 5.40 1.66 36.31
N ASP A 193 4.08 1.58 36.27
CA ASP A 193 3.29 2.13 35.17
C ASP A 193 3.29 3.66 35.19
N LEU A 194 3.15 4.28 36.37
CA LEU A 194 3.28 5.73 36.55
C LEU A 194 4.70 6.21 36.21
N SER A 195 5.74 5.50 36.62
CA SER A 195 7.13 5.80 36.25
C SER A 195 7.33 5.77 34.73
N LYS A 196 6.79 4.75 34.05
CA LYS A 196 6.87 4.67 32.58
C LYS A 196 6.12 5.80 31.89
N GLN A 197 4.90 6.11 32.35
CA GLN A 197 4.13 7.23 31.82
C GLN A 197 4.86 8.55 32.02
N HIS A 198 5.49 8.73 33.19
CA HIS A 198 6.30 9.89 33.49
C HIS A 198 7.51 10.00 32.56
N GLU A 199 8.29 8.93 32.38
CA GLU A 199 9.44 8.88 31.48
C GLU A 199 9.03 9.16 30.01
N GLU A 200 7.88 8.64 29.57
CA GLU A 200 7.37 8.91 28.22
C GLU A 200 6.95 10.38 28.04
N LEU A 201 6.30 10.97 29.05
CA LEU A 201 5.93 12.39 29.06
C LEU A 201 7.18 13.29 29.07
N GLU A 202 8.19 12.97 29.89
CA GLU A 202 9.47 13.69 29.91
C GLU A 202 10.17 13.61 28.55
N LYS A 203 10.18 12.43 27.92
CA LYS A 203 10.77 12.25 26.59
C LYS A 203 10.03 13.05 25.52
N LYS A 204 8.69 13.06 25.55
CA LYS A 204 7.87 13.89 24.64
C LYS A 204 8.15 15.38 24.86
N LEU A 205 8.15 15.85 26.11
CA LEU A 205 8.44 17.23 26.44
C LEU A 205 9.86 17.64 26.00
N SER A 206 10.85 16.78 26.23
CA SER A 206 12.24 17.00 25.79
C SER A 206 12.36 17.07 24.27
N SER A 207 11.67 16.18 23.55
CA SER A 207 11.57 16.22 22.08
C SER A 207 10.93 17.50 21.59
N ASP A 208 9.80 17.91 22.18
CA ASP A 208 9.07 19.13 21.80
C ASP A 208 9.91 20.39 22.05
N ILE A 209 10.65 20.43 23.17
CA ILE A 209 11.58 21.51 23.48
C ILE A 209 12.74 21.53 22.47
N SER A 210 13.31 20.38 22.15
CA SER A 210 14.40 20.26 21.16
C SER A 210 13.95 20.74 19.78
N MET A 211 12.76 20.31 19.32
CA MET A 211 12.17 20.76 18.05
C MET A 211 11.90 22.27 18.02
N LYS A 212 11.46 22.85 19.14
CA LYS A 212 11.29 24.31 19.26
C LYS A 212 12.63 25.04 19.14
N PHE A 213 13.67 24.58 19.85
CA PHE A 213 15.00 25.17 19.75
C PHE A 213 15.60 25.03 18.35
N GLU A 214 15.44 23.88 17.68
CA GLU A 214 15.87 23.70 16.30
C GLU A 214 15.17 24.68 15.35
N LYS A 215 13.86 24.89 15.54
CA LYS A 215 13.10 25.86 14.76
C LYS A 215 13.54 27.29 15.01
N ASP A 216 13.76 27.67 16.28
CA ASP A 216 14.22 29.02 16.63
C ASP A 216 15.64 29.28 16.12
N ILE A 217 16.54 28.29 16.18
CA ILE A 217 17.87 28.35 15.57
C ILE A 217 17.78 28.53 14.06
N ALA A 218 16.91 27.77 13.38
CA ALA A 218 16.72 27.88 11.93
C ALA A 218 16.19 29.27 11.52
N VAL A 219 15.27 29.84 12.31
CA VAL A 219 14.78 31.21 12.08
C VAL A 219 15.90 32.24 12.28
N LEU A 220 16.67 32.12 13.36
CA LEU A 220 17.79 33.03 13.63
C LEU A 220 18.92 32.91 12.59
N SER A 221 19.20 31.70 12.07
CA SER A 221 20.18 31.54 11.00
C SER A 221 19.71 32.19 9.70
N THR A 222 18.41 32.06 9.35
CA THR A 222 17.88 32.76 8.17
C THR A 222 17.92 34.28 8.32
N GLN A 223 17.74 34.80 9.52
CA GLN A 223 17.83 36.24 9.80
C GLN A 223 19.26 36.79 9.84
N LEU A 224 20.27 35.92 9.97
CA LEU A 224 21.70 36.30 9.92
C LEU A 224 22.28 36.23 8.51
N GLU A 225 21.62 35.53 7.58
CA GLU A 225 22.03 35.39 6.19
C GLU A 225 21.44 36.49 5.26
N ASP A 226 20.40 37.22 5.73
CA ASP A 226 19.80 38.40 5.09
C ASP A 226 20.42 39.73 5.61
#